data_AF-A0A246AJ41-F1
#
_entry.id   AF-A0A246AJ41-F1
#
_cell.length_a   1.000
_cell.length_b   1.000
_cell.length_c   1.000
_cell.angle_alpha   90.00
_cell.angle_beta   90.00
_cell.angle_gamma   90.00
#
_symmetry.space_group_name_H-M   'P 1'
#
loop_
_entity.id
_entity.type
_entity.pdbx_description
1 polymer ?
#
loop_
_entity_poly.entity_id
_entity_poly.type
_entity_poly.pdbx_seq_one_letter_code
_entity_poly.pdbx_strand_id
1 'polypeptide(L)'
;MKKFILNLCFIFLLIFGISCNAQDAQTVTAKIESENIEGTLNLKAVAKNQGQVHQSLNYIFLAVKKDRGKNMSSSQQQNKFTLLPKESKILSEISINVNKDDALKVYLFIKDEKTAKVIAKDSLEMNAKSFKNNVSYEKTTNEENMMMKGLIIDETKTRVGEDFYSRFYSLLMLNAIEFGFRIRVSEVPSTGKNTQLQIFADDENILTFFARPEDDYLDDIVKETIASLVQYDNDRQVTDKGFIY
;
A
#
# COMPACT_ATOMS: atom_id res chain seq x y z
N MET A 1 21.46 65.91 -3.03
CA MET A 1 21.86 64.60 -2.44
C MET A 1 20.77 63.99 -1.53
N LYS A 2 20.20 64.71 -0.55
CA LYS A 2 19.13 64.18 0.33
C LYS A 2 17.89 63.62 -0.41
N LYS A 3 17.42 64.29 -1.48
CA LYS A 3 16.27 63.81 -2.29
C LYS A 3 16.57 62.54 -3.09
N PHE A 4 17.83 62.30 -3.44
CA PHE A 4 18.25 61.11 -4.19
C PHE A 4 18.32 59.88 -3.27
N ILE A 5 18.80 60.07 -2.04
CA ILE A 5 18.81 59.03 -0.99
C ILE A 5 17.38 58.65 -0.57
N LEU A 6 16.46 59.63 -0.51
CA LEU A 6 15.05 59.37 -0.20
C LEU A 6 14.36 58.50 -1.28
N ASN A 7 14.62 58.78 -2.57
CA ASN A 7 14.11 57.97 -3.67
C ASN A 7 14.75 56.57 -3.72
N LEU A 8 16.02 56.44 -3.34
CA LEU A 8 16.71 55.15 -3.26
C LEU A 8 16.14 54.26 -2.12
N CYS A 9 15.79 54.87 -0.98
CA CYS A 9 15.09 54.18 0.12
C CYS A 9 13.69 53.70 -0.29
N PHE A 10 12.97 54.48 -1.12
CA PHE A 10 11.64 54.11 -1.59
C PHE A 10 11.67 52.91 -2.55
N ILE A 11 12.72 52.81 -3.38
CA ILE A 11 12.94 51.66 -4.28
C ILE A 11 13.33 50.41 -3.48
N PHE A 12 14.12 50.54 -2.41
CA PHE A 12 14.49 49.41 -1.56
C PHE A 12 13.30 48.82 -0.79
N LEU A 13 12.29 49.63 -0.46
CA LEU A 13 11.07 49.18 0.22
C LEU A 13 10.13 48.36 -0.70
N LEU A 14 10.18 48.58 -2.01
CA LEU A 14 9.35 47.85 -2.99
C LEU A 14 9.84 46.42 -3.27
N ILE A 15 11.10 46.12 -2.96
CA ILE A 15 11.72 44.81 -3.26
C ILE A 15 11.48 43.80 -2.11
N PHE A 16 11.13 44.26 -0.91
CA PHE A 16 10.92 43.41 0.28
C PHE A 16 9.48 42.88 0.44
N GLY A 17 8.55 43.22 -0.45
CA GLY A 17 7.12 42.92 -0.30
C GLY A 17 6.60 41.63 -0.95
N ILE A 18 7.42 40.87 -1.68
CA ILE A 18 6.93 39.72 -2.46
C ILE A 18 7.22 38.41 -1.73
N SER A 19 6.56 38.18 -0.59
CA SER A 19 6.42 36.85 -0.02
C SER A 19 5.20 36.18 -0.65
N CYS A 20 5.35 35.69 -1.88
CA CYS A 20 4.32 34.88 -2.53
C CYS A 20 4.31 33.50 -1.86
N ASN A 21 3.43 33.32 -0.87
CA ASN A 21 3.13 32.01 -0.33
C ASN A 21 2.26 31.28 -1.36
N ALA A 22 2.89 30.56 -2.29
CA ALA A 22 2.21 29.51 -3.03
C ALA A 22 1.91 28.39 -2.04
N GLN A 23 0.76 28.47 -1.37
CA GLN A 23 0.22 27.32 -0.66
C GLN A 23 -0.12 26.28 -1.73
N ASP A 24 0.64 25.18 -1.74
CA ASP A 24 0.25 23.94 -2.43
C ASP A 24 -1.05 23.45 -1.79
N ALA A 25 -2.17 24.03 -2.20
CA ALA A 25 -3.46 23.46 -1.91
C ALA A 25 -3.48 22.10 -2.59
N GLN A 26 -3.64 21.02 -1.81
CA GLN A 26 -3.81 19.67 -2.36
C GLN A 26 -4.98 19.72 -3.35
N THR A 27 -4.64 19.70 -4.65
CA THR A 27 -5.61 19.84 -5.72
C THR A 27 -6.37 18.55 -5.95
N VAL A 28 -5.83 17.41 -5.53
CA VAL A 28 -6.43 16.09 -5.68
C VAL A 28 -6.95 15.61 -4.33
N THR A 29 -8.16 15.07 -4.34
CA THR A 29 -8.82 14.48 -3.17
C THR A 29 -9.17 13.03 -3.45
N ALA A 30 -8.99 12.18 -2.44
CA ALA A 30 -9.34 10.76 -2.47
C ALA A 30 -10.57 10.55 -1.58
N LYS A 31 -11.50 9.68 -2.01
CA LYS A 31 -12.68 9.33 -1.24
C LYS A 31 -13.04 7.86 -1.46
N ILE A 32 -13.28 7.13 -0.39
CA ILE A 32 -13.85 5.79 -0.40
C ILE A 32 -15.35 5.93 -0.19
N GLU A 33 -16.14 5.48 -1.16
CA GLU A 33 -17.59 5.38 -1.03
C GLU A 33 -17.97 3.93 -0.78
N SER A 34 -18.89 3.69 0.14
CA SER A 34 -19.32 2.34 0.53
C SER A 34 -20.84 2.23 0.43
N GLU A 35 -21.30 1.18 -0.23
CA GLU A 35 -22.72 0.90 -0.43
C GLU A 35 -22.99 -0.56 -0.08
N ASN A 36 -24.04 -0.84 0.71
CA ASN A 36 -24.43 -2.20 1.04
C ASN A 36 -25.60 -2.61 0.14
N ILE A 37 -25.36 -3.58 -0.73
CA ILE A 37 -26.35 -4.13 -1.65
C ILE A 37 -26.51 -5.61 -1.31
N GLU A 38 -27.69 -5.97 -0.79
CA GLU A 38 -28.07 -7.37 -0.53
C GLU A 38 -27.05 -8.17 0.32
N GLY A 39 -26.40 -7.52 1.29
CA GLY A 39 -25.42 -8.17 2.18
C GLY A 39 -23.98 -8.19 1.66
N THR A 40 -23.75 -7.70 0.44
CA THR A 40 -22.40 -7.44 -0.10
C THR A 40 -22.08 -5.95 0.07
N LEU A 41 -20.90 -5.65 0.64
CA LEU A 41 -20.38 -4.29 0.74
C LEU A 41 -19.59 -3.96 -0.52
N ASN A 42 -20.10 -3.05 -1.34
CA ASN A 42 -19.43 -2.48 -2.49
C ASN A 42 -18.65 -1.24 -2.07
N LEU A 43 -17.34 -1.26 -2.32
CA LEU A 43 -16.41 -0.19 -2.00
C LEU A 43 -15.91 0.42 -3.31
N LYS A 44 -16.13 1.73 -3.49
CA LYS A 44 -15.71 2.48 -4.69
C LYS A 44 -14.60 3.45 -4.31
N ALA A 45 -13.48 3.38 -5.03
CA ALA A 45 -12.41 4.37 -4.94
C ALA A 45 -12.70 5.54 -5.87
N VAL A 46 -12.84 6.74 -5.32
CA VAL A 46 -13.15 7.96 -6.07
C VAL A 46 -12.02 8.96 -5.90
N ALA A 47 -11.57 9.53 -7.02
CA ALA A 47 -10.60 10.63 -7.04
C ALA A 47 -11.24 11.87 -7.65
N LYS A 48 -10.96 13.04 -7.08
CA LYS A 48 -11.43 14.32 -7.61
C LYS A 48 -10.32 15.34 -7.69
N ASN A 49 -10.15 15.93 -8.86
CA ASN A 49 -9.20 17.02 -9.11
C ASN A 49 -9.93 18.36 -9.01
N GLN A 50 -9.67 19.09 -7.95
CA GLN A 50 -10.15 20.45 -7.72
C GLN A 50 -9.24 21.51 -8.38
N GLY A 51 -8.10 21.13 -8.93
CA GLY A 51 -7.17 22.01 -9.63
C GLY A 51 -7.63 22.45 -11.02
N GLN A 52 -6.79 23.25 -11.68
CA GLN A 52 -7.00 23.76 -13.04
C GLN A 52 -6.18 23.01 -14.11
N VAL A 53 -5.30 22.11 -13.69
CA VAL A 53 -4.41 21.34 -14.57
C VAL A 53 -4.75 19.85 -14.49
N HIS A 54 -4.60 19.13 -15.60
CA HIS A 54 -4.71 17.67 -15.61
C HIS A 54 -3.49 17.06 -14.89
N GLN A 55 -3.69 15.90 -14.27
CA GLN A 55 -2.64 15.19 -13.55
C GLN A 55 -2.64 13.72 -13.96
N SER A 56 -1.44 13.18 -14.21
CA SER A 56 -1.24 11.74 -14.39
C SER A 56 -0.77 11.13 -13.08
N LEU A 57 -1.53 10.15 -12.61
CA LEU A 57 -1.50 9.67 -11.25
C LEU A 57 -1.56 8.13 -11.25
N ASN A 58 -1.18 7.54 -10.14
CA ASN A 58 -1.38 6.12 -9.86
C ASN A 58 -2.15 5.95 -8.56
N TYR A 59 -2.97 4.92 -8.46
CA TYR A 59 -3.67 4.62 -7.22
C TYR A 59 -3.35 3.21 -6.71
N ILE A 60 -3.51 3.04 -5.41
CA ILE A 60 -3.60 1.73 -4.75
C ILE A 60 -4.88 1.76 -3.93
N PHE A 61 -5.79 0.84 -4.20
CA PHE A 61 -7.01 0.62 -3.45
C PHE A 61 -6.95 -0.77 -2.82
N LEU A 62 -6.96 -0.84 -1.50
CA LEU A 62 -6.69 -2.05 -0.73
C LEU A 62 -7.80 -2.25 0.31
N ALA A 63 -8.40 -3.43 0.31
CA ALA A 63 -9.30 -3.88 1.37
C ALA A 63 -8.73 -5.14 2.04
N VAL A 64 -8.67 -5.14 3.36
CA VAL A 64 -8.21 -6.24 4.20
C VAL A 64 -9.34 -6.64 5.13
N LYS A 65 -9.86 -7.86 4.97
CA LYS A 65 -10.89 -8.45 5.81
C LYS A 65 -10.29 -9.54 6.69
N LYS A 66 -10.65 -9.56 7.97
CA LYS A 66 -10.34 -10.61 8.92
C LYS A 66 -11.63 -11.21 9.46
N ASP A 67 -11.79 -12.52 9.32
CA ASP A 67 -12.93 -13.24 9.86
C ASP A 67 -12.73 -13.60 11.35
N ARG A 68 -13.79 -14.12 11.98
CA ARG A 68 -13.74 -14.67 13.35
C ARG A 68 -12.76 -15.85 13.50
N GLY A 69 -12.49 -16.58 12.42
CA GLY A 69 -11.65 -17.79 12.37
C GLY A 69 -10.14 -17.52 12.25
N LYS A 70 -9.71 -16.25 12.37
CA LYS A 70 -8.35 -15.75 12.10
C LYS A 70 -7.95 -15.75 10.62
N ASN A 71 -8.79 -16.17 9.68
CA ASN A 71 -8.43 -16.06 8.27
C ASN A 71 -8.44 -14.59 7.86
N MET A 72 -7.39 -14.20 7.15
CA MET A 72 -7.27 -12.89 6.53
C MET A 72 -7.44 -13.06 5.03
N SER A 73 -8.25 -12.19 4.44
CA SER A 73 -8.44 -12.09 2.99
C SER A 73 -8.21 -10.64 2.60
N SER A 74 -7.54 -10.40 1.49
CA SER A 74 -7.31 -9.04 1.02
C SER A 74 -7.53 -8.93 -0.49
N SER A 75 -8.04 -7.79 -0.90
CA SER A 75 -8.22 -7.42 -2.31
C SER A 75 -7.49 -6.10 -2.55
N GLN A 76 -6.65 -6.05 -3.57
CA GLN A 76 -5.94 -4.82 -3.97
C GLN A 76 -6.08 -4.60 -5.45
N GLN A 77 -6.31 -3.36 -5.82
CA GLN A 77 -6.36 -2.88 -7.19
C GLN A 77 -5.43 -1.69 -7.31
N GLN A 78 -4.66 -1.65 -8.38
CA GLN A 78 -3.75 -0.55 -8.66
C GLN A 78 -3.70 -0.30 -10.16
N ASN A 79 -3.72 0.96 -10.56
CA ASN A 79 -3.54 1.32 -11.97
C ASN A 79 -3.07 2.78 -12.11
N LYS A 80 -2.51 3.10 -13.28
CA LYS A 80 -2.23 4.46 -13.74
C LYS A 80 -3.52 5.07 -14.28
N PHE A 81 -3.73 6.36 -14.08
CA PHE A 81 -4.90 7.08 -14.59
C PHE A 81 -4.60 8.57 -14.78
N THR A 82 -5.35 9.21 -15.67
CA THR A 82 -5.33 10.67 -15.82
C THR A 82 -6.61 11.27 -15.24
N LEU A 83 -6.44 12.37 -14.50
CA LEU A 83 -7.52 13.11 -13.87
C LEU A 83 -7.53 14.55 -14.39
N LEU A 84 -8.57 14.88 -15.18
CA LEU A 84 -8.76 16.18 -15.80
C LEU A 84 -9.13 17.26 -14.77
N PRO A 85 -8.97 18.56 -15.10
CA PRO A 85 -9.38 19.65 -14.22
C PRO A 85 -10.86 19.56 -13.84
N LYS A 86 -11.18 19.75 -12.56
CA LYS A 86 -12.55 19.69 -12.02
C LYS A 86 -13.26 18.34 -12.19
N GLU A 87 -12.57 17.31 -12.66
CA GLU A 87 -13.12 15.95 -12.86
C GLU A 87 -13.22 15.20 -11.53
N SER A 88 -14.28 14.39 -11.41
CA SER A 88 -14.40 13.32 -10.41
C SER A 88 -14.48 12.00 -11.16
N LYS A 89 -13.61 11.04 -10.82
CA LYS A 89 -13.48 9.76 -11.51
C LYS A 89 -13.54 8.61 -10.50
N ILE A 90 -14.33 7.59 -10.82
CA ILE A 90 -14.28 6.29 -10.13
C ILE A 90 -13.08 5.54 -10.68
N LEU A 91 -12.17 5.16 -9.80
CA LEU A 91 -10.91 4.49 -10.15
C LEU A 91 -11.07 2.98 -10.20
N SER A 92 -11.82 2.45 -9.24
CA SER A 92 -12.03 1.01 -9.07
C SER A 92 -13.14 0.70 -8.07
N GLU A 93 -13.58 -0.56 -8.09
CA GLU A 93 -14.62 -1.08 -7.22
C GLU A 93 -14.22 -2.46 -6.69
N ILE A 94 -14.43 -2.67 -5.39
CA ILE A 94 -14.19 -3.94 -4.70
C ILE A 94 -15.49 -4.35 -3.99
N SER A 95 -16.00 -5.53 -4.31
CA SER A 95 -17.17 -6.13 -3.66
C SER A 95 -16.74 -7.16 -2.63
N ILE A 96 -17.15 -6.98 -1.38
CA ILE A 96 -16.77 -7.85 -0.26
C ILE A 96 -17.98 -8.26 0.55
N ASN A 97 -18.13 -9.56 0.78
CA ASN A 97 -19.07 -10.07 1.78
C ASN A 97 -18.50 -9.84 3.19
N VAL A 98 -19.22 -9.06 4.00
CA VAL A 98 -18.83 -8.66 5.36
C VAL A 98 -19.91 -9.09 6.34
N ASN A 99 -19.57 -10.01 7.26
CA ASN A 99 -20.46 -10.39 8.34
C ASN A 99 -20.35 -9.38 9.51
N LYS A 100 -21.35 -9.40 10.41
CA LYS A 100 -21.41 -8.48 11.58
C LYS A 100 -20.16 -8.48 12.46
N ASP A 101 -19.43 -9.58 12.45
CA ASP A 101 -18.28 -9.82 13.33
C ASP A 101 -16.93 -9.79 12.60
N ASP A 102 -16.96 -9.65 11.28
CA ASP A 102 -15.75 -9.53 10.48
C ASP A 102 -15.13 -8.14 10.72
N ALA A 103 -13.81 -8.11 10.76
CA ALA A 103 -13.04 -6.87 10.79
C ALA A 103 -12.69 -6.48 9.36
N LEU A 104 -12.93 -5.23 8.98
CA LEU A 104 -12.57 -4.74 7.65
C LEU A 104 -11.77 -3.45 7.78
N LYS A 105 -10.69 -3.37 7.02
CA LYS A 105 -9.90 -2.15 6.87
C LYS A 105 -9.67 -1.89 5.39
N VAL A 106 -10.02 -0.70 4.94
CA VAL A 106 -9.93 -0.28 3.55
C VAL A 106 -9.07 0.97 3.46
N TYR A 107 -8.23 1.03 2.45
CA TYR A 107 -7.33 2.12 2.18
C TYR A 107 -7.36 2.51 0.72
N LEU A 108 -7.31 3.79 0.46
CA LEU A 108 -7.13 4.37 -0.86
C LEU A 108 -5.96 5.33 -0.81
N PHE A 109 -4.99 5.12 -1.70
CA PHE A 109 -3.84 6.00 -1.86
C PHE A 109 -3.79 6.47 -3.31
N ILE A 110 -3.69 7.77 -3.50
CA ILE A 110 -3.43 8.40 -4.79
C ILE A 110 -2.02 8.97 -4.74
N LYS A 111 -1.24 8.62 -5.75
CA LYS A 111 0.16 8.94 -5.88
C LYS A 111 0.40 9.69 -7.19
N ASP A 112 1.42 10.53 -7.18
CA ASP A 112 1.95 11.14 -8.39
C ASP A 112 2.70 10.07 -9.20
N GLU A 113 2.45 10.01 -10.51
CA GLU A 113 3.00 8.94 -11.35
C GLU A 113 4.53 8.98 -11.42
N LYS A 114 5.14 10.18 -11.45
CA LYS A 114 6.58 10.35 -11.69
C LYS A 114 7.39 10.20 -10.41
N THR A 115 6.89 10.75 -9.32
CA THR A 115 7.59 10.79 -8.04
C THR A 115 7.19 9.66 -7.09
N ALA A 116 6.13 8.92 -7.43
CA ALA A 116 5.48 7.91 -6.58
C ALA A 116 5.03 8.46 -5.20
N LYS A 117 5.07 9.77 -4.99
CA LYS A 117 4.71 10.41 -3.74
C LYS A 117 3.19 10.37 -3.57
N VAL A 118 2.75 10.04 -2.36
CA VAL A 118 1.33 10.06 -2.00
C VAL A 118 0.87 11.51 -1.92
N ILE A 119 -0.13 11.84 -2.73
CA ILE A 119 -0.70 13.19 -2.81
C ILE A 119 -2.08 13.27 -2.15
N ALA A 120 -2.81 12.17 -2.08
CA ALA A 120 -4.09 12.08 -1.40
C ALA A 120 -4.33 10.66 -0.87
N LYS A 121 -5.05 10.54 0.24
CA LYS A 121 -5.38 9.27 0.87
C LYS A 121 -6.74 9.30 1.53
N ASP A 122 -7.35 8.14 1.66
CA ASP A 122 -8.55 7.93 2.46
C ASP A 122 -8.51 6.53 3.10
N SER A 123 -9.25 6.33 4.19
CA SER A 123 -9.35 5.04 4.87
C SER A 123 -10.73 4.83 5.49
N LEU A 124 -11.16 3.57 5.52
CA LEU A 124 -12.42 3.15 6.12
C LEU A 124 -12.15 1.92 6.99
N GLU A 125 -12.66 1.95 8.23
CA GLU A 125 -12.50 0.86 9.19
C GLU A 125 -13.87 0.41 9.72
N MET A 126 -14.08 -0.91 9.79
CA MET A 126 -15.22 -1.55 10.46
C MET A 126 -14.69 -2.60 11.45
N ASN A 127 -15.25 -2.63 12.66
CA ASN A 127 -14.87 -3.56 13.73
C ASN A 127 -13.35 -3.57 14.05
N ALA A 128 -12.74 -2.38 14.10
CA ALA A 128 -11.29 -2.18 14.31
C ALA A 128 -10.67 -2.90 15.53
N LYS A 129 -11.48 -3.21 16.56
CA LYS A 129 -11.01 -3.90 17.78
C LYS A 129 -10.55 -5.34 17.50
N SER A 130 -11.10 -6.00 16.48
CA SER A 130 -10.79 -7.40 16.13
C SER A 130 -9.41 -7.56 15.46
N PHE A 131 -8.83 -6.49 14.93
CA PHE A 131 -7.44 -6.49 14.44
C PHE A 131 -6.41 -6.51 15.58
N LYS A 132 -6.79 -6.09 16.80
CA LYS A 132 -5.84 -5.90 17.91
C LYS A 132 -5.47 -7.18 18.67
N ASN A 133 -6.22 -8.27 18.51
CA ASN A 133 -6.14 -9.40 19.44
C ASN A 133 -5.23 -10.58 19.03
N ASN A 134 -4.47 -10.53 17.92
CA ASN A 134 -3.52 -11.61 17.58
C ASN A 134 -2.34 -11.14 16.70
N VAL A 135 -1.77 -9.95 16.92
CA VAL A 135 -0.46 -9.60 16.34
C VAL A 135 0.22 -8.62 17.29
N SER A 136 1.50 -8.85 17.56
CA SER A 136 2.47 -7.87 18.06
C SER A 136 2.61 -6.70 17.08
N TYR A 137 1.55 -5.90 16.90
CA TYR A 137 1.70 -4.55 16.41
C TYR A 137 2.07 -3.69 17.61
N GLU A 138 3.38 -3.59 17.86
CA GLU A 138 3.86 -2.50 18.68
C GLU A 138 3.36 -1.18 18.10
N LYS A 139 2.67 -0.49 18.99
CA LYS A 139 2.20 0.86 18.92
C LYS A 139 3.40 1.75 18.62
N THR A 140 3.67 2.08 17.35
CA THR A 140 4.13 3.36 16.81
C THR A 140 4.40 3.20 15.31
N THR A 141 4.00 4.22 14.53
CA THR A 141 4.55 4.63 13.21
C THR A 141 3.60 4.47 12.01
N ASN A 142 2.78 5.51 11.85
CA ASN A 142 2.30 6.13 10.62
C ASN A 142 1.62 5.24 9.57
N GLU A 143 0.36 5.60 9.29
CA GLU A 143 -0.39 5.22 8.09
C GLU A 143 0.35 5.46 6.76
N GLU A 144 1.42 6.28 6.78
CA GLU A 144 2.35 6.50 5.66
C GLU A 144 3.31 5.32 5.42
N ASN A 145 3.65 4.53 6.43
CA ASN A 145 4.53 3.36 6.26
C ASN A 145 3.83 2.18 5.60
N MET A 146 2.50 2.15 5.57
CA MET A 146 1.74 1.17 4.77
C MET A 146 1.77 1.48 3.27
N MET A 147 2.25 2.66 2.88
CA MET A 147 2.29 3.10 1.47
C MET A 147 3.66 2.90 0.80
N MET A 148 4.70 2.58 1.57
CA MET A 148 6.10 2.51 1.10
C MET A 148 6.74 1.13 1.25
N LYS A 149 6.13 0.22 2.01
CA LYS A 149 6.60 -1.15 2.19
C LYS A 149 5.53 -2.07 1.63
N GLY A 150 5.85 -2.87 0.62
CA GLY A 150 4.96 -3.89 0.06
C GLY A 150 4.12 -4.54 1.13
N LEU A 151 2.80 -4.62 0.93
CA LEU A 151 1.89 -5.19 1.92
C LEU A 151 2.28 -6.66 2.13
N ILE A 152 2.92 -6.96 3.27
CA ILE A 152 3.27 -8.33 3.65
C ILE A 152 2.11 -8.92 4.45
N ILE A 153 1.47 -9.94 3.89
CA ILE A 153 0.32 -10.62 4.48
C ILE A 153 0.75 -11.99 5.00
N ASP A 154 0.47 -12.24 6.27
CA ASP A 154 0.61 -13.54 6.90
C ASP A 154 -0.71 -14.32 6.83
N GLU A 155 -0.72 -15.42 6.09
CA GLU A 155 -1.80 -16.42 6.07
C GLU A 155 -1.29 -17.79 6.56
N THR A 156 -0.23 -17.81 7.37
CA THR A 156 0.30 -19.02 8.01
C THR A 156 -0.61 -19.50 9.14
N LYS A 157 -0.61 -20.82 9.37
CA LYS A 157 -1.53 -21.49 10.30
C LYS A 157 -0.80 -22.34 11.32
N THR A 158 0.34 -22.92 10.95
CA THR A 158 1.14 -23.76 11.84
C THR A 158 2.26 -22.96 12.50
N ARG A 159 2.79 -23.49 13.60
CA ARG A 159 3.96 -22.91 14.29
C ARG A 159 5.17 -22.78 13.38
N VAL A 160 5.39 -23.75 12.50
CA VAL A 160 6.51 -23.72 11.54
C VAL A 160 6.33 -22.61 10.50
N GLY A 161 5.09 -22.40 10.03
CA GLY A 161 4.77 -21.26 9.16
C GLY A 161 4.98 -19.92 9.85
N GLU A 162 4.53 -19.78 11.10
CA GLU A 162 4.73 -18.57 11.91
C GLU A 162 6.22 -18.29 12.16
N ASP A 163 7.00 -19.32 12.48
CA ASP A 163 8.46 -19.22 12.69
C ASP A 163 9.16 -18.77 11.40
N PHE A 164 8.78 -19.33 10.25
CA PHE A 164 9.25 -18.88 8.93
C PHE A 164 8.89 -17.41 8.68
N TYR A 165 7.63 -17.02 8.86
CA TYR A 165 7.16 -15.66 8.61
C TYR A 165 7.90 -14.64 9.48
N SER A 166 8.08 -14.96 10.77
CA SER A 166 8.82 -14.12 11.72
C SER A 166 10.28 -13.91 11.28
N ARG A 167 10.99 -14.98 10.89
CA ARG A 167 12.37 -14.90 10.40
C ARG A 167 12.46 -14.09 9.10
N PHE A 168 11.57 -14.37 8.15
CA PHE A 168 11.47 -13.64 6.88
C PHE A 168 11.25 -12.14 7.11
N TYR A 169 10.24 -11.79 7.90
CA TYR A 169 9.90 -10.40 8.21
C TYR A 169 11.05 -9.69 8.94
N SER A 170 11.66 -10.36 9.94
CA SER A 170 12.81 -9.82 10.66
C SER A 170 13.98 -9.51 9.73
N LEU A 171 14.25 -10.39 8.75
CA LEU A 171 15.36 -10.19 7.81
C LEU A 171 15.09 -9.02 6.86
N LEU A 172 13.85 -8.86 6.38
CA LEU A 172 13.47 -7.69 5.58
C LEU A 172 13.64 -6.38 6.37
N MET A 173 13.19 -6.36 7.64
CA MET A 173 13.32 -5.18 8.49
C MET A 173 14.78 -4.83 8.82
N LEU A 174 15.59 -5.84 9.15
CA LEU A 174 17.01 -5.66 9.47
C LEU A 174 17.80 -5.07 8.28
N ASN A 175 17.47 -5.50 7.07
CA ASN A 175 18.16 -5.08 5.85
C ASN A 175 17.48 -3.90 5.15
N ALA A 176 16.40 -3.35 5.71
CA ALA A 176 15.58 -2.31 5.09
C ALA A 176 15.20 -2.64 3.63
N ILE A 177 14.92 -3.92 3.34
CA ILE A 177 14.50 -4.37 2.01
C ILE A 177 13.02 -4.07 1.87
N GLU A 178 12.69 -3.29 0.84
CA GLU A 178 11.33 -2.86 0.56
C GLU A 178 10.95 -3.25 -0.87
N PHE A 179 9.78 -3.87 -1.02
CA PHE A 179 9.24 -4.26 -2.32
C PHE A 179 8.05 -3.38 -2.67
N GLY A 180 7.93 -2.98 -3.95
CA GLY A 180 6.84 -2.12 -4.44
C GLY A 180 5.55 -2.89 -4.79
N PHE A 181 5.38 -4.11 -4.29
CA PHE A 181 4.28 -5.02 -4.60
C PHE A 181 3.83 -5.76 -3.34
N ARG A 182 2.66 -6.41 -3.38
CA ARG A 182 2.13 -7.19 -2.25
C ARG A 182 2.91 -8.50 -2.10
N ILE A 183 3.25 -8.87 -0.88
CA ILE A 183 3.82 -10.18 -0.57
C ILE A 183 2.82 -10.94 0.27
N ARG A 184 2.43 -12.15 -0.12
CA ARG A 184 1.54 -13.00 0.67
C ARG A 184 2.23 -14.32 0.95
N VAL A 185 2.33 -14.67 2.23
CA VAL A 185 2.82 -15.97 2.69
C VAL A 185 1.60 -16.81 3.06
N SER A 186 1.27 -17.80 2.23
CA SER A 186 0.08 -18.62 2.41
C SER A 186 0.43 -20.06 2.75
N GLU A 187 -0.23 -20.63 3.75
CA GLU A 187 -0.03 -22.03 4.15
C GLU A 187 -1.23 -22.90 3.79
N VAL A 188 -0.96 -23.88 2.93
CA VAL A 188 -1.94 -24.87 2.47
C VAL A 188 -1.64 -26.23 3.10
N PRO A 189 -2.62 -26.87 3.77
CA PRO A 189 -2.44 -28.23 4.26
C PRO A 189 -2.30 -29.20 3.09
N SER A 190 -1.31 -30.08 3.15
CA SER A 190 -1.13 -31.16 2.17
C SER A 190 -1.64 -32.49 2.74
N THR A 191 -1.78 -33.50 1.88
CA THR A 191 -2.21 -34.84 2.31
C THR A 191 -1.19 -35.41 3.31
N GLY A 192 -1.63 -35.64 4.56
CA GLY A 192 -0.79 -36.11 5.66
C GLY A 192 -0.63 -35.08 6.78
N LYS A 193 0.51 -35.10 7.49
CA LYS A 193 0.87 -34.10 8.52
C LYS A 193 1.73 -32.94 7.98
N ASN A 194 1.97 -32.92 6.67
CA ASN A 194 2.85 -31.94 6.05
C ASN A 194 2.03 -30.75 5.52
N THR A 195 2.59 -29.56 5.63
CA THR A 195 2.00 -28.34 5.07
C THR A 195 2.94 -27.74 4.03
N GLN A 196 2.37 -26.99 3.08
CA GLN A 196 3.10 -26.28 2.04
C GLN A 196 2.95 -24.79 2.26
N LEU A 197 4.06 -24.07 2.21
CA LEU A 197 4.12 -22.62 2.21
C LEU A 197 4.27 -22.16 0.76
N GLN A 198 3.46 -21.18 0.38
CA GLN A 198 3.42 -20.57 -0.93
C GLN A 198 3.65 -19.08 -0.77
N ILE A 199 4.63 -18.55 -1.50
CA ILE A 199 4.98 -17.13 -1.51
C ILE A 199 4.42 -16.52 -2.79
N PHE A 200 3.57 -15.53 -2.62
CA PHE A 200 3.02 -14.78 -3.74
C PHE A 200 3.59 -13.37 -3.79
N ALA A 201 3.98 -12.94 -4.99
CA ALA A 201 4.22 -11.56 -5.33
C ALA A 201 3.03 -11.04 -6.15
N ASP A 202 2.33 -10.03 -5.61
CA ASP A 202 0.98 -9.63 -6.02
C ASP A 202 0.00 -10.82 -6.01
N ASP A 203 -0.26 -11.43 -7.16
CA ASP A 203 -1.13 -12.60 -7.32
C ASP A 203 -0.42 -13.79 -8.01
N GLU A 204 0.89 -13.69 -8.24
CA GLU A 204 1.71 -14.74 -8.85
C GLU A 204 2.44 -15.56 -7.78
N ASN A 205 2.34 -16.89 -7.83
CA ASN A 205 3.10 -17.78 -6.96
C ASN A 205 4.53 -17.87 -7.47
N ILE A 206 5.46 -17.26 -6.74
CA ILE A 206 6.88 -17.19 -7.12
C ILE A 206 7.71 -18.31 -6.49
N LEU A 207 7.25 -18.89 -5.39
CA LEU A 207 7.98 -19.91 -4.65
C LEU A 207 7.02 -20.77 -3.84
N THR A 208 7.21 -22.09 -3.90
CA THR A 208 6.44 -23.06 -3.11
C THR A 208 7.38 -24.08 -2.48
N PHE A 209 7.23 -24.34 -1.19
CA PHE A 209 8.05 -25.30 -0.46
C PHE A 209 7.25 -25.99 0.66
N PHE A 210 7.76 -27.10 1.17
CA PHE A 210 7.17 -27.79 2.31
C PHE A 210 7.67 -27.18 3.61
N ALA A 211 6.77 -26.94 4.57
CA ALA A 211 7.17 -26.46 5.89
C ALA A 211 7.96 -27.55 6.62
N ARG A 212 9.15 -27.21 7.12
CA ARG A 212 9.97 -28.09 7.95
C ARG A 212 10.54 -27.33 9.15
N PRO A 213 10.57 -27.96 10.34
CA PRO A 213 10.89 -27.28 11.59
C PRO A 213 12.40 -27.07 11.83
N GLU A 214 13.28 -27.61 10.99
CA GLU A 214 14.73 -27.48 11.18
C GLU A 214 15.18 -26.04 10.94
N ASP A 215 15.90 -25.45 11.91
CA ASP A 215 16.30 -24.04 11.87
C ASP A 215 17.18 -23.71 10.66
N ASP A 216 18.16 -24.56 10.33
CA ASP A 216 19.04 -24.38 9.17
C ASP A 216 18.23 -24.33 7.87
N TYR A 217 17.20 -25.18 7.77
CA TYR A 217 16.30 -25.20 6.61
C TYR A 217 15.46 -23.92 6.52
N LEU A 218 14.94 -23.44 7.65
CA LEU A 218 14.17 -22.20 7.71
C LEU A 218 15.03 -20.99 7.30
N ASP A 219 16.28 -20.92 7.73
CA ASP A 219 17.17 -19.82 7.37
C ASP A 219 17.53 -19.85 5.88
N ASP A 220 17.74 -21.03 5.30
CA ASP A 220 18.04 -21.16 3.88
C ASP A 220 16.83 -20.84 2.99
N ILE A 221 15.64 -21.31 3.35
CA ILE A 221 14.44 -21.03 2.57
C ILE A 221 14.00 -19.56 2.68
N VAL A 222 14.32 -18.87 3.78
CA VAL A 222 14.14 -17.41 3.89
C VAL A 222 15.05 -16.67 2.90
N LYS A 223 16.33 -17.06 2.79
CA LYS A 223 17.25 -16.46 1.82
C LYS A 223 16.77 -16.69 0.39
N GLU A 224 16.33 -17.92 0.08
CA GLU A 224 15.78 -18.27 -1.23
C GLU A 224 14.53 -17.44 -1.54
N THR A 225 13.61 -17.30 -0.58
CA THR A 225 12.41 -16.46 -0.72
C THR A 225 12.75 -15.02 -1.09
N ILE A 226 13.74 -14.42 -0.41
CA ILE A 226 14.17 -13.05 -0.70
C ILE A 226 14.81 -12.96 -2.08
N ALA A 227 15.63 -13.93 -2.47
CA ALA A 227 16.21 -13.98 -3.81
C ALA A 227 15.13 -14.04 -4.90
N SER A 228 14.10 -14.87 -4.73
CA SER A 228 12.96 -14.95 -5.65
C SER A 228 12.18 -13.64 -5.73
N LEU A 229 11.98 -12.96 -4.60
CA LEU A 229 11.31 -11.65 -4.57
C LEU A 229 12.11 -10.56 -5.28
N VAL A 230 13.44 -10.53 -5.09
CA VAL A 230 14.34 -9.61 -5.79
C VAL A 230 14.33 -9.89 -7.30
N GLN A 231 14.33 -11.15 -7.70
CA GLN A 231 14.23 -11.51 -9.11
C GLN A 231 12.91 -11.01 -9.72
N TYR A 232 11.79 -11.26 -9.04
CA TYR A 232 10.48 -10.78 -9.47
C TYR A 232 10.43 -9.24 -9.61
N ASP A 233 11.01 -8.51 -8.65
CA ASP A 233 11.05 -7.04 -8.72
C ASP A 233 11.80 -6.55 -9.97
N ASN A 234 12.94 -7.18 -10.29
CA ASN A 234 13.73 -6.83 -11.46
C ASN A 234 12.96 -7.10 -12.76
N ASP A 235 12.31 -8.26 -12.88
CA ASP A 235 11.54 -8.63 -14.06
C ASP A 235 10.39 -7.64 -14.31
N ARG A 236 9.70 -7.24 -13.24
CA ARG A 236 8.65 -6.21 -13.29
C ARG A 236 9.16 -4.85 -13.80
N GLN A 237 10.34 -4.42 -13.35
CA GLN A 237 10.94 -3.15 -13.78
C GLN A 237 11.35 -3.15 -15.25
N VAL A 238 11.72 -4.30 -15.82
CA VAL A 238 12.05 -4.45 -17.25
C VAL A 238 10.78 -4.34 -18.09
N THR A 239 9.69 -4.97 -17.67
CA THR A 239 8.40 -4.91 -18.38
C THR A 239 7.83 -3.48 -18.42
N ASP A 240 7.92 -2.70 -17.33
CA ASP A 240 7.40 -1.31 -17.32
C ASP A 240 8.22 -0.35 -18.22
N LYS A 241 9.48 -0.69 -18.54
CA LYS A 241 10.33 0.07 -19.48
C LYS A 241 10.08 -0.26 -20.97
N GLY A 242 9.42 -1.38 -21.26
CA GLY A 242 9.17 -1.85 -22.63
C GLY A 242 8.00 -1.15 -23.35
N PHE A 243 7.22 -0.31 -22.66
CA PHE A 243 6.03 0.35 -23.20
C PHE A 243 6.21 1.86 -23.43
N ILE A 244 7.34 2.26 -24.01
CA ILE A 244 7.50 3.60 -24.59
C ILE A 244 7.18 3.49 -26.08
N TYR A 245 5.94 3.75 -26.46
CA TYR A 245 5.55 4.09 -27.84
C TYR A 245 4.95 5.49 -27.86
#